data_AF-A0A077QP19-F1
#
_entry.id   AF-A0A077QP19-F1
#
_cell.length_a   1.000
_cell.length_b   1.000
_cell.length_c   1.000
_cell.angle_alpha   90.00
_cell.angle_beta   90.00
_cell.angle_gamma   90.00
#
_symmetry.space_group_name_H-M   'P 1'
#
loop_
_entity.id
_entity.type
_entity.pdbx_description
1 polymer ?
#
loop_
_entity_poly.entity_id
_entity_poly.type
_entity_poly.pdbx_seq_one_letter_code
_entity_poly.pdbx_strand_id
1 'polypeptide(L)'
;MGQSAVAQLLNANNAIGVSHAAKFAEILEITVDDFSPSLAAEIAEMAQYVQALSEHIEAVKPANNQLTKQQKELLALFDNLPSEEAERFLREMKARSTHFNAIFAEMMAKRGIKAS
;
A
#
# COMPACT_ATOMS: atom_id res chain seq x y z
N MET A 1 6.81 -7.82 -31.71
CA MET A 1 7.57 -9.09 -31.82
C MET A 1 8.21 -9.13 -33.20
N GLY A 2 9.50 -9.47 -33.34
CA GLY A 2 10.10 -9.65 -34.66
C GLY A 2 9.76 -11.03 -35.26
N GLN A 3 9.64 -11.15 -36.58
CA GLN A 3 9.29 -12.41 -37.27
C GLN A 3 10.27 -13.56 -36.95
N SER A 4 11.57 -13.26 -36.80
CA SER A 4 12.59 -14.24 -36.43
C SER A 4 12.41 -14.77 -35.00
N ALA A 5 12.00 -13.93 -34.06
CA ALA A 5 11.75 -14.33 -32.67
C ALA A 5 10.51 -15.24 -32.58
N VAL A 6 9.46 -14.94 -33.34
CA VAL A 6 8.26 -15.80 -33.44
C VAL A 6 8.64 -17.16 -34.03
N ALA A 7 9.45 -17.20 -35.10
CA ALA A 7 9.89 -18.45 -35.70
C ALA A 7 10.72 -19.31 -34.71
N GLN A 8 11.57 -18.70 -33.88
CA GLN A 8 12.33 -19.43 -32.86
C GLN A 8 11.45 -20.00 -31.75
N LEU A 9 10.39 -19.29 -31.36
CA LEU A 9 9.40 -19.76 -30.38
C LEU A 9 8.57 -20.93 -30.95
N LEU A 10 8.14 -20.84 -32.21
CA LEU A 10 7.36 -21.89 -32.87
C LEU A 10 8.19 -23.14 -33.20
N ASN A 11 9.49 -22.97 -33.47
CA ASN A 11 10.42 -24.07 -33.68
C ASN A 11 10.92 -24.70 -32.36
N ALA A 12 10.33 -24.33 -31.21
CA ALA A 12 10.72 -24.77 -29.87
C ALA A 12 12.20 -24.51 -29.50
N ASN A 13 12.87 -23.60 -30.21
CA ASN A 13 14.25 -23.23 -29.91
C ASN A 13 14.32 -22.25 -28.71
N ASN A 14 13.20 -21.61 -28.38
CA ASN A 14 13.06 -20.78 -27.19
C ASN A 14 11.72 -21.07 -26.50
N ALA A 15 11.74 -21.15 -25.17
CA ALA A 15 10.53 -21.35 -24.39
C ALA A 15 9.67 -20.08 -24.37
N ILE A 16 8.34 -20.25 -24.38
CA ILE A 16 7.41 -19.13 -24.27
C ILE A 16 7.41 -18.64 -22.82
N GLY A 17 8.06 -17.50 -22.57
CA GLY A 17 7.98 -16.80 -21.29
C GLY A 17 6.73 -15.91 -21.17
N VAL A 18 6.47 -15.40 -19.96
CA VAL A 18 5.32 -14.54 -19.60
C VAL A 18 5.11 -13.37 -20.58
N SER A 19 6.18 -12.64 -20.91
CA SER A 19 6.12 -11.49 -21.83
C SER A 19 5.70 -11.89 -23.25
N HIS A 20 6.07 -13.09 -23.67
CA HIS A 20 5.69 -13.60 -24.98
C HIS A 20 4.24 -14.06 -25.00
N ALA A 21 3.83 -14.81 -23.97
CA ALA A 21 2.46 -15.28 -23.79
C ALA A 21 1.45 -14.13 -23.74
N ALA A 22 1.73 -13.05 -22.99
CA ALA A 22 0.83 -11.90 -22.89
C ALA A 22 0.58 -11.23 -24.25
N LYS A 23 1.62 -11.07 -25.07
CA LYS A 23 1.49 -10.47 -26.41
C LYS A 23 0.77 -11.40 -27.39
N PHE A 24 0.94 -12.71 -27.27
CA PHE A 24 0.16 -13.67 -28.07
C PHE A 24 -1.31 -13.66 -27.67
N ALA A 25 -1.60 -13.68 -26.37
CA ALA A 25 -2.95 -13.55 -25.83
C ALA A 25 -3.63 -12.27 -26.34
N GLU A 26 -2.93 -11.13 -26.30
CA GLU A 26 -3.43 -9.85 -26.82
C GLU A 26 -3.72 -9.89 -28.34
N ILE A 27 -2.79 -10.43 -29.14
CA ILE A 27 -2.96 -10.49 -30.61
C ILE A 27 -4.06 -11.47 -31.02
N LEU A 28 -4.20 -12.58 -30.30
CA LEU A 28 -5.15 -13.65 -30.62
C LEU A 28 -6.52 -13.43 -29.95
N GLU A 29 -6.68 -12.39 -29.14
CA GLU A 29 -7.89 -12.10 -28.36
C GLU A 29 -8.36 -13.28 -27.49
N ILE A 30 -7.40 -14.05 -26.96
CA ILE A 30 -7.63 -15.18 -26.04
C ILE A 30 -6.84 -14.97 -24.75
N THR A 31 -7.12 -15.76 -23.74
CA THR A 31 -6.34 -15.74 -22.50
C THR A 31 -5.10 -16.63 -22.60
N VAL A 32 -4.12 -16.42 -21.72
CA VAL A 32 -2.94 -17.32 -21.63
C VAL A 32 -3.34 -18.74 -21.21
N ASP A 33 -4.43 -18.87 -20.46
CA ASP A 33 -4.98 -20.16 -20.03
C ASP A 33 -5.44 -21.01 -21.22
N ASP A 34 -6.01 -20.38 -22.25
CA ASP A 34 -6.54 -21.07 -23.44
C ASP A 34 -5.48 -21.83 -24.24
N PHE A 35 -4.22 -21.42 -24.19
CA PHE A 35 -3.13 -22.09 -24.92
C PHE A 35 -2.00 -22.62 -24.02
N SER A 36 -1.92 -22.19 -22.76
CA SER A 36 -0.93 -22.68 -21.80
C SER A 36 -1.43 -22.59 -20.35
N PRO A 37 -2.25 -23.56 -19.90
CA PRO A 37 -2.78 -23.58 -18.52
C PRO A 37 -1.68 -23.60 -17.44
N SER A 38 -0.58 -24.30 -17.69
CA SER A 38 0.54 -24.38 -16.75
C SER A 38 1.22 -23.03 -16.53
N LEU A 39 1.41 -22.26 -17.61
CA LEU A 39 2.02 -20.93 -17.53
C LEU A 39 1.04 -19.92 -16.91
N ALA A 40 -0.25 -20.05 -17.21
CA ALA A 40 -1.29 -19.24 -16.59
C ALA A 40 -1.31 -19.44 -15.06
N ALA A 41 -1.19 -20.69 -14.59
CA ALA A 41 -1.11 -21.00 -13.16
C ALA A 41 0.13 -20.36 -12.50
N GLU A 42 1.30 -20.42 -13.14
CA GLU A 42 2.54 -19.80 -12.65
C GLU A 42 2.40 -18.27 -12.54
N ILE A 43 1.82 -17.63 -13.56
CA ILE A 43 1.55 -16.18 -13.55
C ILE A 43 0.59 -15.80 -12.43
N ALA A 44 -0.45 -16.61 -12.20
CA ALA A 44 -1.42 -16.37 -11.15
C ALA A 44 -0.79 -16.47 -9.75
N GLU A 45 0.07 -17.47 -9.52
CA GLU A 45 0.82 -17.63 -8.27
C GLU A 45 1.75 -16.42 -8.03
N MET A 46 2.48 -15.98 -9.06
CA MET A 46 3.31 -14.79 -8.97
C MET A 46 2.49 -13.52 -8.66
N ALA A 47 1.33 -13.36 -9.30
CA ALA A 47 0.44 -12.22 -9.05
C ALA A 47 -0.09 -12.21 -7.61
N GLN A 48 -0.51 -13.38 -7.10
CA GLN A 48 -0.94 -13.54 -5.71
C GLN A 48 0.17 -13.20 -4.73
N TYR A 49 1.40 -13.64 -4.98
CA TYR A 49 2.55 -13.31 -4.15
C TYR A 49 2.80 -11.80 -4.09
N VAL A 50 2.80 -11.12 -5.24
CA VAL A 50 2.99 -9.66 -5.31
C VAL A 50 1.88 -8.92 -4.58
N GLN A 51 0.63 -9.37 -4.72
CA GLN A 51 -0.51 -8.77 -4.03
C GLN A 51 -0.41 -8.94 -2.51
N ALA A 52 -0.16 -10.17 -2.04
CA ALA A 52 0.00 -10.46 -0.62
C ALA A 52 1.18 -9.69 0.01
N LEU A 53 2.29 -9.58 -0.73
CA LEU A 53 3.43 -8.79 -0.30
C LEU A 53 3.11 -7.28 -0.27
N SER A 54 2.36 -6.77 -1.25
CA SER A 54 1.91 -5.38 -1.26
C SER A 54 1.02 -5.07 -0.06
N GLU A 55 0.06 -5.94 0.25
CA GLU A 55 -0.81 -5.81 1.43
C GLU A 55 0.01 -5.83 2.73
N HIS A 56 1.02 -6.69 2.81
CA HIS A 56 1.92 -6.74 3.96
C HIS A 56 2.78 -5.47 4.08
N ILE A 57 3.29 -4.94 2.96
CA ILE A 57 4.04 -3.69 2.93
C ILE A 57 3.16 -2.49 3.30
N GLU A 58 1.90 -2.48 2.87
CA GLU A 58 0.94 -1.43 3.25
C GLU A 58 0.54 -1.52 4.73
N ALA A 59 0.43 -2.73 5.30
CA ALA A 59 0.19 -2.92 6.73
C ALA A 59 1.41 -2.54 7.60
N VAL A 60 2.63 -2.66 7.07
CA VAL A 60 3.88 -2.31 7.77
C VAL A 60 4.31 -0.86 7.52
N LYS A 61 3.78 -0.18 6.50
CA LYS A 61 4.00 1.26 6.32
C LYS A 61 3.32 2.00 7.47
N PRO A 62 4.06 2.71 8.35
CA PRO A 62 3.42 3.67 9.23
C PRO A 62 2.68 4.69 8.36
N ALA A 63 1.56 5.21 8.84
CA ALA A 63 0.63 6.14 8.18
C ALA A 63 1.23 7.50 7.73
N ASN A 64 2.53 7.56 7.41
CA ASN A 64 3.27 8.75 6.99
C ASN A 64 2.78 9.37 5.68
N ASN A 65 2.09 8.61 4.81
CA ASN A 65 1.51 9.18 3.59
C ASN A 65 0.15 9.87 3.80
N GLN A 66 -0.47 9.73 4.97
CA GLN A 66 -1.75 10.38 5.30
C GLN A 66 -1.61 11.50 6.35
N LEU A 67 -0.39 11.90 6.67
CA LEU A 67 -0.18 13.01 7.59
C LEU A 67 -0.58 14.33 6.92
N THR A 68 -1.40 15.12 7.60
CA THR A 68 -1.70 16.49 7.19
C THR A 68 -0.41 17.32 7.19
N LYS A 69 -0.40 18.44 6.45
CA LYS A 69 0.78 19.33 6.41
C LYS A 69 1.28 19.72 7.81
N GLN A 70 0.34 19.97 8.73
CA GLN A 70 0.63 20.33 10.12
C GLN A 70 1.21 19.18 10.93
N GLN A 71 0.77 17.93 10.70
CA GLN A 71 1.33 16.76 11.39
C GLN A 71 2.76 16.48 10.94
N LYS A 72 3.08 16.68 9.65
CA LYS A 72 4.44 16.55 9.13
C LYS A 72 5.38 17.60 9.72
N GLU A 73 4.90 18.85 9.81
CA GLU A 73 5.65 19.94 10.43
C GLU A 73 5.89 19.67 11.92
N LEU A 74 4.89 19.17 12.65
CA LEU A 74 5.03 18.82 14.05
C LEU A 74 6.08 17.71 14.25
N LEU A 75 6.06 16.66 13.42
CA LEU A 75 7.08 15.59 13.49
C LEU A 75 8.47 16.12 13.15
N ALA A 76 8.60 16.96 12.12
CA ALA A 76 9.88 17.57 11.77
C ALA A 76 10.42 18.44 12.91
N LEU A 77 9.58 19.22 13.58
CA LEU A 77 9.98 20.01 14.75
C LEU A 77 10.34 19.11 15.94
N PHE A 78 9.61 18.01 16.13
CA PHE A 78 9.86 17.02 17.16
C PHE A 78 11.20 16.32 17.00
N ASP A 79 11.55 15.89 15.79
CA ASP A 79 12.80 15.19 15.49
C ASP A 79 14.04 16.10 15.67
N ASN A 80 13.86 17.42 15.62
CA ASN A 80 14.92 18.41 15.84
C ASN A 80 15.07 18.82 17.32
N LEU A 81 14.18 18.38 18.20
CA LEU A 81 14.26 18.68 19.63
C LEU A 81 15.21 17.70 20.34
N PRO A 82 16.00 18.14 21.33
CA PRO A 82 16.69 17.22 22.22
C PRO A 82 15.69 16.40 23.03
N SER A 83 16.11 15.22 23.50
CA SER A 83 15.22 14.23 24.13
C SER A 83 14.48 14.78 25.35
N GLU A 84 15.11 15.67 26.12
CA GLU A 84 14.52 16.26 27.33
C GLU A 84 13.36 17.23 27.02
N GLU A 85 13.55 18.09 26.02
CA GLU A 85 12.52 19.01 25.55
C GLU A 85 11.39 18.29 24.81
N ALA A 86 11.72 17.26 24.02
CA ALA A 86 10.75 16.42 23.34
C ALA A 86 9.78 15.76 24.35
N GLU A 87 10.31 15.19 25.43
CA GLU A 87 9.48 14.63 26.50
C GLU A 87 8.64 15.69 27.22
N ARG A 88 9.20 16.87 27.49
CA ARG A 88 8.48 17.97 28.12
C ARG A 88 7.32 18.43 27.24
N PHE A 89 7.55 18.54 25.94
CA PHE A 89 6.54 18.89 24.95
C PHE A 89 5.40 17.85 24.91
N LEU A 90 5.72 16.55 24.94
CA LEU A 90 4.72 15.49 25.01
C LEU A 90 3.87 15.57 26.28
N ARG A 91 4.48 15.86 27.43
CA ARG A 91 3.75 16.04 28.70
C ARG A 91 2.78 17.23 28.62
N GLU A 92 3.23 18.36 28.07
CA GLU A 92 2.37 19.54 27.89
C GLU A 92 1.22 19.27 26.91
N MET A 93 1.51 18.62 25.78
CA MET A 93 0.49 18.28 24.78
C MET A 93 -0.55 17.33 25.34
N LYS A 94 -0.14 16.33 26.13
CA LYS A 94 -1.07 15.44 26.85
C LYS A 94 -1.96 16.23 27.82
N ALA A 95 -1.37 17.12 28.62
CA ALA A 95 -2.14 17.92 29.57
C ALA A 95 -3.18 18.81 28.87
N ARG A 96 -2.79 19.49 27.79
CA ARG A 96 -3.71 20.32 26.99
C ARG A 96 -4.81 19.47 26.35
N SER A 97 -4.48 18.31 25.77
CA SER A 97 -5.49 17.41 25.18
C SER A 97 -6.49 16.91 26.22
N THR A 98 -6.03 16.52 27.42
CA THR A 98 -6.91 16.08 28.50
C THR A 98 -7.87 17.19 28.94
N HIS A 99 -7.37 18.42 29.05
CA HIS A 99 -8.20 19.59 29.39
C HIS A 99 -9.31 19.84 28.35
N PHE A 100 -8.97 19.81 27.06
CA PHE A 100 -9.99 19.97 26.01
C PHE A 100 -10.98 18.80 26.00
N ASN A 101 -10.50 17.56 26.15
CA ASN A 101 -11.38 16.39 26.21
C ASN A 101 -12.37 16.47 27.40
N ALA A 102 -11.92 16.98 28.55
CA ALA A 102 -12.78 17.20 29.71
C ALA A 102 -13.84 18.27 29.42
N ILE A 103 -13.46 19.39 28.79
CA ILE A 103 -14.41 20.44 28.37
C ILE A 103 -15.42 19.88 27.36
N PHE A 104 -14.99 19.09 26.39
CA PHE A 104 -15.89 18.45 25.43
C PHE A 104 -16.83 17.45 26.11
N ALA A 105 -16.34 16.66 27.06
CA ALA A 105 -17.17 15.75 27.84
C ALA A 105 -18.25 16.51 28.64
N GLU A 106 -17.89 17.64 29.26
CA GLU A 106 -18.85 18.51 29.93
C GLU A 106 -19.85 19.15 28.97
N MET A 107 -19.41 19.59 27.78
CA MET A 107 -20.31 20.11 26.75
C MET A 107 -21.27 19.03 26.24
N MET A 108 -20.79 17.81 25.98
CA MET A 108 -21.62 16.68 25.53
C MET A 108 -22.64 16.28 26.62
N ALA A 109 -22.21 16.25 27.88
CA ALA A 109 -23.08 15.96 29.02
C ALA A 109 -24.17 17.04 29.20
N LYS A 110 -23.84 18.33 28.98
CA LYS A 110 -24.79 19.44 29.06
C LYS A 110 -25.72 19.57 27.86
N ARG A 111 -25.32 19.10 26.66
CA ARG A 111 -26.13 19.18 25.43
C ARG A 111 -27.11 18.01 25.22
N GLY A 112 -27.08 16.96 26.04
CA GLY A 112 -28.04 15.86 25.98
C GLY A 112 -28.07 15.08 24.66
N ILE A 113 -27.03 15.18 23.82
CA ILE A 113 -26.91 14.34 22.63
C ILE A 113 -26.36 13.00 23.10
N LYS A 114 -27.26 12.04 23.33
CA LYS A 114 -26.88 10.62 23.41
C LYS A 114 -26.11 10.29 22.14
N ALA A 115 -24.85 9.89 22.30
CA ALA A 115 -24.10 9.28 21.22
C ALA A 115 -24.88 8.05 20.76
N SER A 116 -25.38 8.10 19.53
CA SER A 116 -25.82 6.94 18.76
C SER A 116 -24.83 6.69 17.63
#